data_AF-B1M1U1-F1
#
_entry.id   AF-B1M1U1-F1
#
_cell.length_a   1.000
_cell.length_b   1.000
_cell.length_c   1.000
_cell.angle_alpha   90.00
_cell.angle_beta   90.00
_cell.angle_gamma   90.00
#
_symmetry.space_group_name_H-M   'P 1'
#
loop_
_entity.id
_entity.type
_entity.pdbx_description
1 polymer ?
#
loop_
_entity_poly.entity_id
_entity_poly.type
_entity_poly.pdbx_seq_one_letter_code
_entity_poly.pdbx_strand_id
1 'polypeptide(L)'
;MATLKEFEEALREHGMNMALALLERLRERDRATRTVKPARRLTGQKMTPELARAILDLHATTGMTQQEIAFKVGVNQGRVNEVIKRGKWLTDDPSAPEAVARDKAVARMRGDPKPKRPAAARPASGRAKERKAAPPKARNQGQLALGDL
;
A
#
# COMPACT_ATOMS: atom_id res chain seq x y z
N MET A 1 11.04 -5.81 34.95
CA MET A 1 11.53 -6.47 33.73
C MET A 1 12.27 -5.42 32.93
N ALA A 2 13.57 -5.61 32.67
CA ALA A 2 14.37 -4.58 32.01
C ALA A 2 13.99 -4.47 30.53
N THR A 3 13.75 -3.25 30.04
CA THR A 3 13.51 -3.00 28.62
C THR A 3 14.83 -2.94 27.86
N LEU A 4 14.82 -3.20 26.54
CA LEU A 4 16.04 -3.09 25.70
C LEU A 4 16.69 -1.70 25.80
N LYS A 5 15.87 -0.67 26.04
CA LYS A 5 16.32 0.72 26.18
C LYS A 5 17.06 0.95 27.50
N GLU A 6 16.57 0.36 28.60
CA GLU A 6 17.25 0.41 29.90
C GLU A 6 18.60 -0.33 29.87
N PHE A 7 18.71 -1.41 29.07
CA PHE A 7 19.98 -2.10 28.84
C PHE A 7 20.98 -1.27 28.03
N GLU A 8 20.52 -0.58 26.97
CA GLU A 8 21.35 0.35 26.20
C GLU A 8 21.85 1.53 27.05
N GLU A 9 20.99 2.04 27.95
CA GLU A 9 21.34 3.11 28.89
C GLU A 9 22.40 2.65 29.91
N ALA A 10 22.24 1.46 30.51
CA ALA A 10 23.24 0.89 31.40
C ALA A 10 24.61 0.65 30.70
N LEU A 11 24.60 0.16 29.45
CA LEU A 11 25.85 -0.02 28.69
C LEU A 11 26.54 1.30 28.36
N ARG A 12 25.78 2.38 28.16
CA ARG A 12 26.30 3.72 27.93
C ARG A 12 26.89 4.32 29.20
N GLU A 13 26.21 4.15 30.34
CA GLU A 13 26.70 4.59 31.66
C GLU A 13 28.01 3.90 32.06
N HIS A 14 28.14 2.61 31.75
CA HIS A 14 29.36 1.85 32.00
C HIS A 14 30.44 2.01 30.92
N GLY A 15 30.22 2.85 29.90
CA GLY A 15 31.20 3.13 28.85
C GLY A 15 31.56 1.92 27.97
N MET A 16 30.68 0.91 27.89
CA MET A 16 30.91 -0.32 27.13
C MET A 16 30.64 -0.14 25.63
N ASN A 17 31.46 0.69 24.98
CA ASN A 17 31.33 1.09 23.58
C ASN A 17 31.33 -0.10 22.61
N MET A 18 32.08 -1.16 22.91
CA MET A 18 32.10 -2.39 22.11
C MET A 18 30.76 -3.13 22.14
N ALA A 19 30.07 -3.15 23.28
CA ALA A 19 28.76 -3.78 23.42
C ALA A 19 27.68 -2.99 22.67
N LEU A 20 27.76 -1.65 22.71
CA LEU A 20 26.89 -0.78 21.92
C LEU A 20 27.07 -1.00 20.41
N ALA A 21 28.31 -1.08 19.92
CA ALA A 21 28.59 -1.36 18.52
C ALA A 21 28.06 -2.72 18.05
N LEU A 22 28.08 -3.74 18.92
CA LEU A 22 27.49 -5.05 18.63
C LEU A 22 25.96 -4.99 18.58
N LEU A 23 25.31 -4.24 19.48
CA LEU A 23 23.86 -4.02 19.46
C LEU A 23 23.41 -3.32 18.18
N GLU A 24 24.16 -2.33 17.71
CA GLU A 24 23.88 -1.63 16.46
C GLU A 24 23.93 -2.58 15.26
N ARG A 25 24.98 -3.41 15.14
CA ARG A 25 25.09 -4.43 14.09
C ARG A 25 23.95 -5.44 14.12
N LEU A 26 23.51 -5.84 15.32
CA LEU A 26 22.37 -6.74 15.47
C LEU A 26 21.06 -6.08 15.02
N ARG A 27 20.87 -4.79 15.33
CA ARG A 27 19.73 -3.97 14.86
C ARG A 27 19.71 -3.83 13.35
N GLU A 28 20.87 -3.61 12.73
CA GLU A 28 21.00 -3.53 11.27
C GLU A 28 20.60 -4.83 10.60
N ARG A 29 21.08 -5.96 11.13
CA ARG A 29 20.69 -7.29 10.65
C ARG A 29 19.18 -7.53 10.80
N ASP A 30 18.62 -7.19 11.96
CA ASP A 30 17.19 -7.37 12.23
C ASP A 30 16.33 -6.51 11.29
N ARG A 31 16.71 -5.23 11.06
CA ARG A 31 16.06 -4.36 10.06
C ARG A 31 16.17 -4.93 8.65
N ALA A 32 17.32 -5.48 8.27
CA ALA A 32 17.51 -6.10 6.95
C ALA A 32 16.63 -7.34 6.76
N THR A 33 16.39 -8.11 7.83
CA THR A 33 15.50 -9.28 7.81
C THR A 33 14.03 -8.95 8.05
N ARG A 34 13.71 -7.70 8.43
CA ARG A 34 12.35 -7.27 8.75
C ARG A 34 11.51 -7.20 7.47
N THR A 35 10.85 -8.30 7.15
CA THR A 35 9.83 -8.31 6.10
C THR A 35 8.54 -7.69 6.65
N VAL A 36 8.25 -6.45 6.27
CA VAL A 36 6.94 -5.85 6.51
C VAL A 36 5.97 -6.45 5.49
N LYS A 37 5.28 -7.53 5.86
CA LYS A 37 4.18 -8.04 5.04
C LYS A 37 3.15 -6.91 4.90
N PRO A 38 2.77 -6.51 3.67
CA PRO A 38 1.73 -5.51 3.48
C PRO A 38 0.52 -5.95 4.28
N ALA A 39 -0.03 -5.06 5.11
CA ALA A 39 -1.26 -5.33 5.82
C ALA A 39 -2.31 -5.74 4.79
N ARG A 40 -2.71 -7.02 4.78
CA ARG A 40 -3.84 -7.46 3.96
C ARG A 40 -5.00 -6.62 4.45
N ARG A 41 -5.50 -5.74 3.58
CA ARG A 41 -6.79 -5.09 3.81
C ARG A 41 -7.76 -6.25 4.02
N LEU A 42 -8.28 -6.41 5.23
CA LEU A 42 -9.39 -7.32 5.46
C LEU A 42 -10.49 -6.79 4.56
N THR A 43 -10.66 -7.39 3.38
CA THR A 43 -11.71 -7.02 2.45
C THR A 43 -12.99 -7.55 3.06
N GLY A 44 -13.49 -6.84 4.06
CA GLY A 44 -14.82 -7.05 4.59
C GLY A 44 -15.83 -6.89 3.46
N GLN A 45 -16.98 -7.50 3.64
CA GLN A 45 -18.12 -7.43 2.73
C GLN A 45 -18.33 -5.98 2.28
N LYS A 46 -18.54 -5.79 0.97
CA LYS A 46 -18.81 -4.45 0.43
C LYS A 46 -20.15 -3.98 0.98
N MET A 47 -20.23 -2.70 1.32
CA MET A 47 -21.45 -2.14 1.88
C MET A 47 -22.55 -2.11 0.82
N THR A 48 -23.75 -2.55 1.21
CA THR A 48 -24.96 -2.53 0.38
C THR A 48 -26.11 -1.91 1.19
N PRO A 49 -27.17 -1.39 0.53
CA PRO A 49 -28.33 -0.85 1.22
C PRO A 49 -29.03 -1.85 2.13
N GLU A 50 -29.18 -3.09 1.68
CA GLU A 50 -29.71 -4.19 2.51
C GLU A 50 -28.84 -4.42 3.76
N LEU A 51 -27.52 -4.39 3.59
CA LEU A 51 -26.59 -4.57 4.71
C LEU A 51 -26.67 -3.39 5.70
N ALA A 52 -26.85 -2.17 5.19
CA ALA A 52 -27.04 -0.99 6.03
C ALA A 52 -28.33 -1.06 6.84
N ARG A 53 -29.44 -1.54 6.25
CA ARG A 53 -30.69 -1.80 6.97
C ARG A 53 -30.49 -2.86 8.07
N ALA A 54 -29.87 -3.99 7.73
CA ALA A 54 -29.56 -5.04 8.71
C ALA A 54 -28.66 -4.54 9.86
N ILE A 55 -27.71 -3.65 9.60
CA ILE A 55 -26.87 -3.00 10.62
C ILE A 55 -27.71 -2.14 11.56
N LEU A 56 -28.65 -1.35 11.04
CA LEU A 56 -29.55 -0.53 11.86
C LEU A 56 -30.45 -1.42 12.73
N ASP A 57 -31.00 -2.49 12.16
CA ASP A 57 -31.85 -3.44 12.88
C ASP A 57 -31.07 -4.12 14.02
N LEU A 58 -29.86 -4.61 13.76
CA LEU A 58 -28.98 -5.20 14.76
C LEU A 58 -28.63 -4.21 15.89
N HIS A 59 -28.37 -2.94 15.53
CA HIS A 59 -28.04 -1.91 16.51
C HIS A 59 -29.24 -1.55 17.40
N ALA A 60 -30.42 -1.42 16.79
CA ALA A 60 -31.64 -1.06 17.50
C ALA A 60 -32.17 -2.20 18.39
N THR A 61 -32.07 -3.46 17.94
CA THR A 61 -32.68 -4.60 18.64
C THR A 61 -31.79 -5.25 19.69
N THR A 62 -30.47 -5.28 19.46
CA THR A 62 -29.56 -6.10 20.27
C THR A 62 -28.68 -5.27 21.20
N GLY A 63 -28.58 -3.95 20.99
CA GLY A 63 -27.69 -3.08 21.78
C GLY A 63 -26.20 -3.39 21.60
N MET A 64 -25.85 -4.21 20.59
CA MET A 64 -24.48 -4.58 20.28
C MET A 64 -23.62 -3.35 19.97
N THR A 65 -22.36 -3.42 20.36
CA THR A 65 -21.37 -2.42 20.00
C THR A 65 -21.11 -2.44 18.50
N GLN A 66 -20.65 -1.31 17.95
CA GLN A 66 -20.33 -1.19 16.53
C GLN A 66 -19.24 -2.19 16.08
N GLN A 67 -18.32 -2.56 16.98
CA GLN A 67 -17.29 -3.56 16.72
C GLN A 67 -17.90 -4.94 16.59
N GLU A 68 -18.79 -5.33 17.50
CA GLU A 68 -19.48 -6.63 17.46
C GLU A 68 -20.34 -6.76 16.21
N ILE A 69 -21.09 -5.71 15.83
CA ILE A 69 -21.85 -5.68 14.58
C ILE A 69 -20.91 -5.80 13.38
N ALA A 70 -19.78 -5.09 13.39
CA ALA A 70 -18.78 -5.15 12.33
C ALA A 70 -18.20 -6.56 12.16
N PHE A 71 -17.88 -7.25 13.26
CA PHE A 71 -17.42 -8.64 13.24
C PHE A 71 -18.50 -9.60 12.74
N LYS A 72 -19.73 -9.48 13.23
CA LYS A 72 -20.85 -10.35 12.87
C LYS A 72 -21.23 -10.22 11.39
N VAL A 73 -21.26 -8.99 10.88
CA VAL A 73 -21.67 -8.67 9.50
C VAL A 73 -20.47 -8.72 8.54
N GLY A 74 -19.24 -8.86 9.06
CA GLY A 74 -18.02 -8.94 8.25
C GLY A 74 -17.65 -7.62 7.55
N VAL A 75 -17.98 -6.48 8.15
CA VAL A 75 -17.70 -5.14 7.61
C VAL A 75 -16.72 -4.38 8.50
N ASN A 76 -16.16 -3.26 8.01
CA ASN A 76 -15.30 -2.41 8.82
C ASN A 76 -16.14 -1.57 9.80
N GLN A 77 -15.69 -1.45 11.06
CA GLN A 77 -16.37 -0.67 12.11
C GLN A 77 -16.63 0.79 11.74
N GLY A 78 -15.73 1.44 10.99
CA GLY A 78 -15.95 2.79 10.48
C GLY A 78 -17.17 2.88 9.56
N ARG A 79 -17.44 1.84 8.76
CA ARG A 79 -18.63 1.80 7.91
C ARG A 79 -19.91 1.63 8.71
N VAL A 80 -19.89 0.79 9.76
CA VAL A 80 -21.01 0.63 10.69
C VAL A 80 -21.35 1.97 11.36
N ASN A 81 -20.33 2.71 11.81
CA ASN A 81 -20.51 4.03 12.39
C ASN A 81 -21.12 5.03 11.40
N GLU A 82 -20.70 5.00 10.14
CA GLU A 82 -21.27 5.86 9.09
C GLU A 82 -22.74 5.53 8.76
N VAL A 83 -23.12 4.25 8.79
CA VAL A 83 -24.53 3.83 8.67
C VAL A 83 -25.34 4.36 9.85
N ILE A 84 -24.87 4.14 11.09
CA ILE A 84 -25.61 4.53 12.30
C ILE A 84 -25.71 6.06 12.45
N LYS A 85 -24.60 6.79 12.23
CA LYS A 85 -24.56 8.25 12.47
C LYS A 85 -25.08 9.10 11.32
N ARG A 86 -24.93 8.62 10.07
CA ARG A 86 -25.18 9.43 8.87
C ARG A 86 -26.16 8.79 7.89
N GLY A 87 -26.64 7.57 8.17
CA GLY A 87 -27.57 6.87 7.28
C GLY A 87 -26.99 6.56 5.91
N LYS A 88 -25.66 6.54 5.77
CA LYS A 88 -25.01 6.24 4.49
C LYS A 88 -25.40 4.85 4.00
N TRP A 89 -25.45 4.68 2.69
CA TRP A 89 -25.90 3.46 2.00
C TRP A 89 -27.39 3.12 2.14
N LEU A 90 -28.22 3.86 2.89
CA LEU A 90 -29.66 3.59 2.99
C LEU A 90 -30.47 4.06 1.79
N THR A 91 -29.99 5.11 1.10
CA THR A 91 -30.65 5.68 -0.06
C THR A 91 -30.31 4.86 -1.30
N ASP A 92 -31.33 4.30 -1.95
CA ASP A 92 -31.23 3.62 -3.25
C ASP A 92 -31.11 4.62 -4.42
N ASP A 93 -30.48 5.79 -4.17
CA ASP A 93 -30.22 6.78 -5.23
C ASP A 93 -29.09 6.26 -6.14
N PRO A 94 -29.36 5.95 -7.42
CA PRO A 94 -28.35 5.44 -8.34
C PRO A 94 -27.22 6.44 -8.62
N SER A 95 -27.44 7.73 -8.33
CA SER A 95 -26.48 8.81 -8.53
C SER A 95 -25.56 9.04 -7.33
N ALA A 96 -25.83 8.41 -6.18
CA ALA A 96 -25.01 8.56 -4.99
C ALA A 96 -23.56 8.08 -5.25
N PRO A 97 -22.53 8.82 -4.79
CA PRO A 97 -21.13 8.45 -5.04
C PRO A 97 -20.79 7.07 -4.47
N GLU A 98 -21.47 6.64 -3.40
CA GLU A 98 -21.37 5.30 -2.83
C GLU A 98 -21.93 4.21 -3.75
N ALA A 99 -23.05 4.46 -4.43
CA ALA A 99 -23.68 3.55 -5.39
C ALA A 99 -22.82 3.41 -6.65
N VAL A 100 -22.36 4.54 -7.20
CA VAL A 100 -21.45 4.57 -8.37
C VAL A 100 -20.13 3.83 -8.05
N ALA A 101 -19.58 4.01 -6.84
CA ALA A 101 -18.38 3.29 -6.42
C ALA A 101 -18.62 1.78 -6.28
N ARG A 102 -19.80 1.37 -5.78
CA ARG A 102 -20.22 -0.04 -5.70
C ARG A 102 -20.36 -0.65 -7.07
N ASP A 103 -21.13 -0.05 -7.96
CA ASP A 103 -21.42 -0.59 -9.30
C ASP A 103 -20.15 -0.67 -10.14
N LYS A 104 -19.31 0.36 -10.09
CA LYS A 104 -17.99 0.35 -10.71
C LYS A 104 -17.08 -0.74 -10.14
N ALA A 105 -17.23 -1.10 -8.87
CA ALA A 105 -16.43 -2.16 -8.24
C ALA A 105 -17.04 -3.55 -8.46
N VAL A 106 -18.34 -3.68 -8.69
CA VAL A 106 -19.02 -4.92 -9.08
C VAL A 106 -18.70 -5.25 -10.54
N ALA A 107 -18.78 -4.26 -11.43
CA ALA A 107 -18.43 -4.40 -12.85
C ALA A 107 -16.97 -4.88 -13.05
N ARG A 108 -16.03 -4.37 -12.25
CA ARG A 108 -14.63 -4.84 -12.27
C ARG A 108 -14.44 -6.30 -11.83
N MET A 109 -15.31 -6.81 -10.95
CA MET A 109 -15.23 -8.19 -10.46
C MET A 109 -15.99 -9.17 -11.37
N ARG A 110 -17.03 -8.71 -12.08
CA ARG A 110 -17.80 -9.49 -13.06
C ARG A 110 -17.08 -9.70 -14.39
N GLY A 111 -15.92 -9.06 -14.60
CA GLY A 111 -15.03 -9.40 -15.70
C GLY A 111 -15.24 -8.61 -16.99
N ASP A 112 -15.85 -7.42 -16.96
CA ASP A 112 -15.83 -6.55 -18.13
C ASP A 112 -14.37 -6.17 -18.47
N PRO A 113 -13.89 -6.47 -19.68
CA PRO A 113 -12.54 -6.14 -20.08
C PRO A 113 -12.44 -4.62 -20.17
N LYS A 114 -11.62 -4.04 -19.31
CA LYS A 114 -11.34 -2.61 -19.35
C LYS A 114 -10.78 -2.26 -20.74
N PRO A 115 -11.31 -1.27 -21.47
CA PRO A 115 -10.57 -0.69 -22.58
C PRO A 115 -9.23 -0.19 -22.02
N LYS A 116 -8.13 -0.72 -22.57
CA LYS A 116 -6.77 -0.28 -22.23
C LYS A 116 -6.77 1.24 -22.21
N ARG A 117 -6.53 1.83 -21.03
CA ARG A 117 -6.18 3.26 -20.96
C ARG A 117 -5.04 3.44 -21.97
N PRO A 118 -5.13 4.36 -22.94
CA PRO A 118 -3.95 4.69 -23.73
C PRO A 118 -2.90 5.13 -22.72
N ALA A 119 -1.72 4.50 -22.82
CA ALA A 119 -0.57 4.88 -22.03
C ALA A 119 -0.40 6.40 -22.18
N ALA A 120 -0.54 7.14 -21.09
CA ALA A 120 -0.19 8.54 -21.08
C ALA A 120 1.26 8.62 -21.55
N ALA A 121 1.46 9.16 -22.75
CA ALA A 121 2.76 9.39 -23.31
C ALA A 121 3.57 10.19 -22.30
N ARG A 122 4.72 9.64 -21.89
CA ARG A 122 5.76 10.40 -21.20
C ARG A 122 6.05 11.63 -22.07
N PRO A 123 6.04 12.87 -21.55
CA PRO A 123 6.49 14.01 -22.32
C PRO A 123 8.00 13.84 -22.53
N ALA A 124 8.39 13.43 -23.73
CA ALA A 124 9.75 13.55 -24.22
C ALA A 124 10.03 15.05 -24.39
N SER A 125 10.82 15.62 -23.49
CA SER A 125 11.37 16.95 -23.63
C SER A 125 12.21 17.00 -24.90
N GLY A 126 11.83 17.93 -25.78
CA GLY A 126 12.41 18.05 -27.11
C GLY A 126 13.84 18.58 -27.10
N ARG A 127 14.62 18.10 -28.07
CA ARG A 127 15.56 18.94 -28.80
C ARG A 127 15.84 18.30 -30.16
N ALA A 128 15.21 18.85 -31.19
CA ALA A 128 15.55 18.61 -32.58
C ALA A 128 16.05 19.92 -33.19
N LYS A 129 17.27 19.89 -33.72
CA LYS A 129 17.91 20.70 -34.79
C LYS A 129 19.43 20.60 -34.53
N GLU A 130 20.30 20.23 -35.46
CA GLU A 130 20.31 20.38 -36.91
C GLU A 130 21.26 19.35 -37.55
N ARG A 131 20.98 18.99 -38.80
CA ARG A 131 21.81 18.13 -39.67
C ARG A 131 22.98 18.92 -40.25
N LYS A 132 24.17 18.30 -40.42
CA LYS A 132 25.01 18.43 -41.62
C LYS A 132 26.18 17.42 -41.65
N ALA A 133 26.17 16.62 -42.72
CA ALA A 133 27.26 16.02 -43.52
C ALA A 133 28.46 15.27 -42.86
N ALA A 134 28.67 14.01 -43.31
CA ALA A 134 29.95 13.26 -43.32
C ALA A 134 30.79 13.64 -44.57
N PRO A 135 32.05 13.17 -44.83
CA PRO A 135 32.84 12.02 -44.29
C PRO A 135 34.39 12.33 -44.16
N PRO A 136 35.42 11.43 -44.31
CA PRO A 136 35.62 9.98 -44.06
C PRO A 136 36.90 9.58 -43.22
N LYS A 137 36.95 8.29 -42.81
CA LYS A 137 38.05 7.33 -42.47
C LYS A 137 39.53 7.76 -42.21
N ALA A 138 40.09 7.21 -41.12
CA ALA A 138 41.42 6.54 -41.02
C ALA A 138 41.37 5.60 -39.78
N ARG A 139 41.40 4.26 -39.85
CA ARG A 139 42.47 3.28 -40.15
C ARG A 139 43.59 3.18 -39.07
N ASN A 140 43.46 2.12 -38.27
CA ASN A 140 44.49 1.26 -37.63
C ASN A 140 45.21 1.67 -36.32
N GLN A 141 45.55 0.58 -35.60
CA GLN A 141 46.50 0.39 -34.47
C GLN A 141 45.84 0.43 -33.07
N GLY A 142 45.92 -0.60 -32.23
CA GLY A 142 46.68 -1.84 -32.29
C GLY A 142 46.16 -2.87 -31.28
N GLN A 143 46.50 -4.11 -31.58
CA GLN A 143 46.22 -5.35 -30.88
C GLN A 143 46.97 -5.47 -29.54
N LEU A 144 46.30 -6.16 -28.60
CA LEU A 144 46.83 -7.16 -27.66
C LEU A 144 47.93 -6.77 -26.66
N ALA A 145 47.65 -6.99 -25.37
CA ALA A 145 48.51 -7.81 -24.52
C ALA A 145 47.74 -8.34 -23.30
N LEU A 146 47.39 -9.62 -23.39
CA LEU A 146 47.15 -10.53 -22.27
C LEU A 146 48.50 -10.75 -21.56
N GLY A 147 48.54 -10.63 -20.23
CA GLY A 147 49.74 -10.89 -19.45
C GLY A 147 49.35 -11.35 -18.05
N ASP A 148 49.26 -12.65 -17.89
CA ASP A 148 49.20 -13.39 -16.63
C ASP A 148 50.58 -14.05 -16.46
N LEU A 149 51.27 -13.73 -15.35
CA LEU A 149 52.39 -14.46 -14.73
C LEU A 149 52.63 -13.91 -13.32
#